data_AF-A0A3P6TXD6-F1
#
_entry.id   AF-A0A3P6TXD6-F1
#
_cell.length_a   1.000
_cell.length_b   1.000
_cell.length_c   1.000
_cell.angle_alpha   90.00
_cell.angle_beta   90.00
_cell.angle_gamma   90.00
#
_symmetry.space_group_name_H-M   'P 1'
#
loop_
_entity.id
_entity.type
_entity.pdbx_description
1 polymer ?
#
loop_
_entity_poly.entity_id
_entity_poly.type
_entity_poly.pdbx_seq_one_letter_code
_entity_poly.pdbx_strand_id
1 'polypeptide(L)'
;LTSNFDIHQTLKDIARGECRRNRPFDDRQGRGASLMDEVISEERTCDDAGIPQNFCLCMERRNLRRLNSTSTEFMISTELAKTTIARSDCFDVEHLKVLSEKIDAYAINQMVRQGLRNQADWPKLRSKHAELEILYFEINITVPVIMYNSTNRWISVLFRIKHYTHAGEYALVDEPYVYHDDFGCATKQLQAFCSRCKLM
;
A
#
# COMPACT_ATOMS: atom_id res chain seq x y z
N LEU A 1 1.63 12.84 -1.86
CA LEU A 1 2.89 12.93 -2.64
C LEU A 1 3.25 14.40 -2.85
N THR A 2 4.45 14.83 -2.46
CA THR A 2 4.94 16.21 -2.61
C THR A 2 6.07 16.27 -3.64
N SER A 3 6.04 17.25 -4.53
CA SER A 3 6.99 17.44 -5.63
C SER A 3 7.85 18.70 -5.46
N ASN A 4 8.92 18.81 -6.26
CA ASN A 4 9.73 20.03 -6.34
C ASN A 4 8.93 21.25 -6.83
N PHE A 5 7.89 21.04 -7.63
CA PHE A 5 7.00 22.12 -8.05
C PHE A 5 6.23 22.70 -6.86
N ASP A 6 5.79 21.85 -5.93
CA ASP A 6 5.07 22.26 -4.72
C ASP A 6 5.98 23.06 -3.79
N ILE A 7 7.23 22.60 -3.63
CA ILE A 7 8.27 23.31 -2.86
C ILE A 7 8.55 24.67 -3.50
N HIS A 8 8.75 24.71 -4.82
CA HIS A 8 8.98 25.96 -5.55
C HIS A 8 7.83 26.94 -5.35
N GLN A 9 6.58 26.48 -5.49
CA GLN A 9 5.42 27.34 -5.31
C GLN A 9 5.29 27.83 -3.86
N THR A 10 5.56 26.97 -2.88
CA THR A 10 5.57 27.33 -1.46
C THR A 10 6.61 28.40 -1.16
N LEU A 11 7.85 28.24 -1.65
CA LEU A 11 8.92 29.22 -1.46
C LEU A 11 8.62 30.55 -2.16
N LYS A 12 8.01 30.50 -3.35
CA LYS A 12 7.57 31.70 -4.07
C LYS A 12 6.52 32.48 -3.27
N ASP A 13 5.59 31.79 -2.61
CA ASP A 13 4.56 32.42 -1.79
C ASP A 13 5.15 33.04 -0.54
N ILE A 14 6.09 32.35 0.12
CA ILE A 14 6.84 32.90 1.25
C ILE A 14 7.59 34.18 0.83
N ALA A 15 8.32 34.13 -0.29
CA ALA A 15 9.12 35.26 -0.76
C ALA A 15 8.27 36.49 -1.13
N ARG A 16 7.01 36.29 -1.55
CA ARG A 16 6.09 37.36 -1.93
C ARG A 16 5.13 37.77 -0.80
N GLY A 17 5.14 37.06 0.33
CA GLY A 17 4.14 37.24 1.39
C GLY A 17 2.72 36.90 0.93
N GLU A 18 2.57 35.98 -0.03
CA GLU A 18 1.29 35.65 -0.68
C GLU A 18 0.67 34.34 -0.16
N CYS A 19 1.05 33.90 1.04
CA CYS A 19 0.48 32.72 1.68
C CYS A 19 -1.01 32.90 1.99
N ARG A 20 -1.74 31.79 1.94
CA ARG A 20 -3.18 31.59 2.22
C ARG A 20 -4.11 32.25 1.21
N ARG A 21 -3.77 32.21 -0.07
CA ARG A 21 -4.66 32.72 -1.13
C ARG A 21 -5.55 31.61 -1.69
N ASN A 22 -6.86 31.85 -1.74
CA ASN A 22 -7.78 31.03 -2.52
C ASN A 22 -7.54 31.25 -4.02
N ARG A 23 -6.67 30.42 -4.62
CA ARG A 23 -6.39 30.47 -6.06
C ARG A 23 -7.52 29.80 -6.86
N PRO A 24 -7.89 30.30 -8.04
CA PRO A 24 -8.77 29.59 -8.96
C PRO A 24 -8.14 28.26 -9.39
N PHE A 25 -8.97 27.24 -9.70
CA PHE A 25 -8.50 25.93 -10.14
C PHE A 25 -7.61 25.98 -11.39
N ASP A 26 -7.92 26.86 -12.34
CA ASP A 26 -7.16 27.00 -13.60
C ASP A 26 -5.73 27.54 -13.37
N ASP A 27 -5.52 28.36 -12.33
CA ASP A 27 -4.19 28.82 -11.92
C ASP A 27 -3.36 27.72 -11.24
N ARG A 28 -4.00 26.63 -10.80
CA ARG A 28 -3.38 25.47 -10.14
C ARG A 28 -2.97 24.39 -11.14
N GLN A 29 -3.51 24.39 -12.36
CA GLN A 29 -3.22 23.32 -13.32
C GLN A 29 -1.79 23.45 -13.86
N GLY A 30 -0.94 22.45 -13.59
CA GLY A 30 0.45 22.40 -14.06
C GLY A 30 1.45 23.27 -13.28
N ARG A 31 1.02 23.97 -12.22
CA ARG A 31 1.88 24.66 -11.26
C ARG A 31 1.75 23.92 -9.93
N GLY A 32 2.87 23.60 -9.26
CA GLY A 32 2.82 22.86 -8.00
C GLY A 32 1.94 23.57 -6.95
N ALA A 33 1.37 22.78 -6.03
CA ALA A 33 0.52 23.26 -4.95
C ALA A 33 1.36 23.84 -3.81
N SER A 34 0.96 24.99 -3.27
CA SER A 34 1.63 25.58 -2.11
C SER A 34 1.25 24.83 -0.83
N LEU A 35 2.23 24.31 -0.10
CA LEU A 35 2.03 23.49 1.10
C LEU A 35 1.43 24.25 2.27
N MET A 36 1.46 25.58 2.23
CA MET A 36 0.90 26.46 3.26
C MET A 36 -0.57 26.80 3.02
N ASP A 37 -1.06 26.56 1.80
CA ASP A 37 -2.37 27.02 1.34
C ASP A 37 -3.28 25.85 1.01
N GLU A 38 -2.70 24.75 0.53
CA GLU A 38 -3.43 23.61 0.00
C GLU A 38 -3.06 22.32 0.72
N VAL A 39 -4.09 21.58 1.16
CA VAL A 39 -3.91 20.21 1.63
C VAL A 39 -3.73 19.34 0.39
N ILE A 40 -2.56 18.73 0.27
CA ILE A 40 -2.28 17.79 -0.82
C ILE A 40 -3.14 16.54 -0.61
N SER A 41 -3.90 16.15 -1.65
CA SER A 41 -4.67 14.92 -1.66
C SER A 41 -3.77 13.69 -1.45
N GLU A 42 -4.22 12.76 -0.62
CA GLU A 42 -3.57 11.46 -0.43
C GLU A 42 -3.62 10.61 -1.71
N GLU A 43 -4.60 10.84 -2.58
CA GLU A 43 -4.79 10.14 -3.85
C GLU A 43 -4.02 10.78 -5.02
N ARG A 44 -3.27 11.86 -4.77
CA ARG A 44 -2.54 12.59 -5.81
C ARG A 44 -1.52 11.68 -6.49
N THR A 45 -1.65 11.52 -7.81
CA THR A 45 -0.72 10.73 -8.61
C THR A 45 0.58 11.48 -8.89
N CYS A 46 1.60 10.79 -9.39
CA CYS A 46 2.80 11.45 -9.87
C CYS A 46 2.54 12.44 -11.00
N ASP A 47 1.63 12.10 -11.92
CA ASP A 47 1.27 12.98 -13.03
C ASP A 47 0.63 14.27 -12.51
N ASP A 48 -0.27 14.17 -11.54
CA ASP A 48 -0.86 15.33 -10.83
C ASP A 48 0.20 16.14 -10.06
N ALA A 49 1.30 15.49 -9.69
CA ALA A 49 2.44 16.12 -9.04
C ALA A 49 3.48 16.69 -10.03
N GLY A 50 3.24 16.56 -11.33
CA GLY A 50 4.19 16.96 -12.38
C GLY A 50 5.49 16.16 -12.35
N ILE A 51 5.52 15.02 -11.66
CA ILE A 51 6.68 14.14 -11.55
C ILE A 51 6.64 13.19 -12.75
N PRO A 52 7.66 13.18 -13.62
CA PRO A 52 7.71 12.22 -14.72
C PRO A 52 7.67 10.79 -14.19
N GLN A 53 6.94 9.91 -14.87
CA GLN A 53 6.68 8.53 -14.43
C GLN A 53 7.94 7.71 -14.10
N ASN A 54 9.07 8.02 -14.73
CA ASN A 54 10.35 7.37 -14.43
C ASN A 54 10.99 7.80 -13.09
N PHE A 55 10.50 8.86 -12.47
CA PHE A 55 10.91 9.33 -11.14
C PHE A 55 9.89 8.97 -10.04
N CYS A 56 8.82 8.24 -10.38
CA CYS A 56 7.84 7.76 -9.41
C CYS A 56 8.36 6.66 -8.51
N LEU A 57 7.60 6.40 -7.44
CA LEU A 57 7.84 5.25 -6.57
C LEU A 57 7.81 3.95 -7.38
N CYS A 58 8.64 2.98 -6.96
CA CYS A 58 8.76 1.69 -7.63
C CYS A 58 7.45 0.88 -7.66
N MET A 59 6.54 1.13 -6.72
CA MET A 59 5.29 0.40 -6.54
C MET A 59 4.10 1.35 -6.72
N GLU A 60 3.33 1.13 -7.77
CA GLU A 60 2.14 1.93 -8.10
C GLU A 60 0.87 1.20 -7.65
N ARG A 61 0.00 1.90 -6.92
CA ARG A 61 -1.34 1.38 -6.62
C ARG A 61 -2.14 1.29 -7.91
N ARG A 62 -2.67 0.11 -8.20
CA ARG A 62 -3.55 -0.17 -9.32
C ARG A 62 -5.00 -0.11 -8.86
N ASN A 63 -5.78 0.78 -9.47
CA ASN A 63 -7.22 0.85 -9.24
C ASN A 63 -7.96 -0.27 -9.99
N LEU A 64 -7.84 -1.50 -9.49
CA LEU A 64 -8.49 -2.68 -10.04
C LEU A 64 -9.90 -2.83 -9.43
N ARG A 65 -10.89 -2.28 -10.14
CA ARG A 65 -12.31 -2.24 -9.68
C ARG A 65 -12.92 -3.61 -9.34
N ARG A 66 -12.33 -4.71 -9.82
CA ARG A 66 -12.87 -6.08 -9.73
C ARG A 66 -12.29 -6.90 -8.57
N LEU A 67 -11.41 -6.36 -7.76
CA LEU A 67 -10.76 -7.10 -6.66
C LEU A 67 -11.51 -6.96 -5.33
N ASN A 68 -12.79 -7.38 -5.34
CA ASN A 68 -13.66 -7.40 -4.17
C ASN A 68 -13.69 -8.79 -3.51
N SER A 69 -14.48 -8.95 -2.46
CA SER A 69 -14.66 -10.21 -1.71
C SER A 69 -15.04 -11.43 -2.55
N THR A 70 -15.65 -11.22 -3.72
CA THR A 70 -16.04 -12.29 -4.66
C THR A 70 -14.96 -12.68 -5.64
N SER A 71 -13.86 -11.93 -5.73
CA SER A 71 -12.77 -12.19 -6.66
C SER A 71 -11.90 -13.37 -6.20
N THR A 72 -11.39 -14.12 -7.18
CA THR A 72 -10.47 -15.24 -6.95
C THR A 72 -9.22 -14.81 -6.18
N GLU A 73 -8.69 -13.64 -6.53
CA GLU A 73 -7.52 -13.03 -5.93
C GLU A 73 -7.76 -12.71 -4.45
N PHE A 74 -8.94 -12.19 -4.12
CA PHE A 74 -9.32 -11.90 -2.73
C PHE A 74 -9.45 -13.19 -1.92
N MET A 75 -10.13 -14.21 -2.46
CA MET A 75 -10.31 -15.50 -1.77
C MET A 75 -8.96 -16.19 -1.52
N ILE A 76 -8.10 -16.29 -2.54
CA ILE A 76 -6.78 -16.91 -2.41
C ILE A 76 -5.91 -16.13 -1.43
N SER A 77 -5.92 -14.79 -1.50
CA SER A 77 -5.13 -13.95 -0.60
C SER A 77 -5.57 -14.09 0.86
N THR A 78 -6.88 -14.14 1.09
CA THR A 78 -7.46 -14.33 2.42
C THR A 78 -7.13 -15.72 2.96
N GLU A 79 -7.22 -16.75 2.12
CA GLU A 79 -6.90 -18.12 2.51
C GLU A 79 -5.41 -18.31 2.84
N LEU A 80 -4.52 -17.70 2.04
CA LEU A 80 -3.08 -17.72 2.33
C LEU A 80 -2.76 -17.01 3.66
N ALA A 81 -3.47 -15.92 3.97
CA ALA A 81 -3.30 -15.24 5.25
C ALA A 81 -3.84 -16.08 6.42
N LYS A 82 -5.04 -16.66 6.29
CA LYS A 82 -5.63 -17.56 7.31
C LYS A 82 -4.71 -18.75 7.62
N THR A 83 -4.26 -19.45 6.58
CA THR A 83 -3.34 -20.60 6.73
C THR A 83 -2.00 -20.21 7.36
N THR A 84 -1.54 -18.98 7.14
CA THR A 84 -0.31 -18.48 7.77
C THR A 84 -0.51 -18.16 9.25
N ILE A 85 -1.64 -17.55 9.62
CA ILE A 85 -1.98 -17.26 11.03
C ILE A 85 -2.18 -18.57 11.79
N ALA A 86 -2.85 -19.55 11.18
CA ALA A 86 -3.13 -20.87 11.75
C ALA A 86 -1.86 -21.68 12.08
N ARG A 87 -0.67 -21.25 11.66
CA ARG A 87 0.60 -21.87 12.07
C ARG A 87 0.94 -21.63 13.54
N SER A 88 0.28 -20.67 14.19
CA SER A 88 0.51 -20.36 15.60
C SER A 88 -0.77 -20.55 16.41
N ASP A 89 -0.67 -21.35 17.47
CA ASP A 89 -1.83 -21.77 18.28
C ASP A 89 -2.40 -20.66 19.18
N CYS A 90 -1.76 -19.49 19.25
CA CYS A 90 -2.23 -18.39 20.09
C CYS A 90 -3.30 -17.52 19.43
N PHE A 91 -3.68 -17.80 18.18
CA PHE A 91 -4.64 -17.00 17.43
C PHE A 91 -5.96 -17.73 17.22
N ASP A 92 -7.06 -17.01 17.38
CA ASP A 92 -8.40 -17.51 17.09
C ASP A 92 -8.73 -17.25 15.61
N VAL A 93 -8.36 -18.21 14.77
CA VAL A 93 -8.53 -18.13 13.31
C VAL A 93 -10.01 -18.20 12.90
N GLU A 94 -10.88 -18.79 13.73
CA GLU A 94 -12.31 -18.88 13.43
C GLU A 94 -12.98 -17.51 13.47
N HIS A 95 -12.52 -16.63 14.37
CA HIS A 95 -13.06 -15.29 14.56
C HIS A 95 -12.23 -14.18 13.87
N LEU A 96 -11.34 -14.54 12.94
CA LEU A 96 -10.59 -13.58 12.15
C LEU A 96 -11.52 -12.74 11.25
N LYS A 97 -11.16 -11.46 11.07
CA LYS A 97 -11.88 -10.53 10.20
C LYS A 97 -10.93 -9.86 9.21
N VAL A 98 -11.33 -9.83 7.95
CA VAL A 98 -10.69 -8.98 6.95
C VAL A 98 -11.28 -7.58 7.07
N LEU A 99 -10.45 -6.55 7.21
CA LEU A 99 -10.91 -5.18 7.47
C LEU A 99 -11.50 -4.48 6.24
N SER A 100 -11.10 -4.89 5.04
CA SER A 100 -11.52 -4.26 3.79
C SER A 100 -12.29 -5.25 2.91
N GLU A 101 -13.35 -4.77 2.27
CA GLU A 101 -14.10 -5.53 1.25
C GLU A 101 -13.35 -5.66 -0.09
N LYS A 102 -12.24 -4.95 -0.22
CA LYS A 102 -11.38 -4.92 -1.42
C LYS A 102 -9.93 -5.12 -1.02
N ILE A 103 -9.17 -5.80 -1.87
CA ILE A 103 -7.71 -5.85 -1.72
C ILE A 103 -7.06 -4.70 -2.47
N ASP A 104 -6.03 -4.12 -1.86
CA ASP A 104 -5.21 -3.13 -2.53
C ASP A 104 -4.21 -3.83 -3.43
N ALA A 105 -4.24 -3.48 -4.71
CA ALA A 105 -3.33 -4.03 -5.70
C ALA A 105 -2.24 -3.02 -6.05
N TYR A 106 -1.03 -3.51 -6.17
CA TYR A 106 0.13 -2.74 -6.59
C TYR A 106 0.86 -3.47 -7.70
N ALA A 107 1.47 -2.72 -8.60
CA ALA A 107 2.33 -3.24 -9.63
C ALA A 107 3.65 -2.47 -9.62
N ILE A 108 4.72 -3.13 -10.06
CA ILE A 108 6.00 -2.45 -10.24
C ILE A 108 5.87 -1.46 -11.40
N ASN A 109 6.29 -0.21 -11.18
CA ASN A 109 6.49 0.75 -12.25
C ASN A 109 7.59 0.22 -13.19
N GLN A 110 7.20 -0.18 -14.40
CA GLN A 110 8.14 -0.80 -15.34
C GLN A 110 9.16 0.19 -15.92
N MET A 111 8.86 1.49 -15.94
CA MET A 111 9.86 2.49 -16.35
C MET A 111 11.01 2.54 -15.34
N VAL A 112 10.67 2.55 -14.05
CA VAL A 112 11.65 2.52 -12.96
C VAL A 112 12.42 1.20 -12.94
N ARG A 113 11.72 0.06 -13.07
CA ARG A 113 12.35 -1.27 -13.11
C ARG A 113 13.37 -1.42 -14.24
N GLN A 114 13.08 -0.84 -15.40
CA GLN A 114 13.96 -0.89 -16.58
C GLN A 114 15.00 0.24 -16.57
N GLY A 115 15.04 1.08 -15.52
CA GLY A 115 16.00 2.18 -15.42
C GLY A 115 15.83 3.25 -16.51
N LEU A 116 14.64 3.38 -17.08
CA LEU A 116 14.39 4.35 -18.15
C LEU A 116 14.52 5.76 -17.62
N ARG A 117 15.32 6.58 -18.30
CA ARG A 117 15.48 8.01 -17.98
C ARG A 117 14.66 8.92 -18.89
N ASN A 118 14.23 8.42 -20.05
CA ASN A 118 13.49 9.18 -21.04
C ASN A 118 12.14 8.52 -21.35
N GLN A 119 11.06 9.29 -21.22
CA GLN A 119 9.70 8.83 -21.51
C GLN A 119 9.49 8.51 -23.00
N ALA A 120 10.28 9.09 -23.90
CA ALA A 120 10.23 8.79 -25.34
C ALA A 120 10.58 7.33 -25.67
N ASP A 121 11.30 6.64 -24.79
CA ASP A 121 11.64 5.22 -24.96
C ASP A 121 10.54 4.27 -24.45
N TRP A 122 9.50 4.81 -23.80
CA TRP A 122 8.40 4.02 -23.25
C TRP A 122 7.64 3.16 -24.26
N PRO A 123 7.27 3.68 -25.46
CA PRO A 123 6.52 2.88 -26.43
C PRO A 123 7.23 1.59 -26.86
N LYS A 124 8.57 1.57 -26.82
CA LYS A 124 9.41 0.40 -27.16
C LYS A 124 9.31 -0.74 -26.13
N LEU A 125 8.90 -0.42 -24.90
CA LEU A 125 8.80 -1.36 -23.78
C LEU A 125 7.36 -1.68 -23.39
N ARG A 126 6.40 -0.91 -23.89
CA ARG A 126 4.97 -1.11 -23.65
C ARG A 126 4.48 -2.49 -24.11
N SER A 127 5.02 -3.03 -25.20
CA SER A 127 4.68 -4.37 -25.69
C SER A 127 5.15 -5.50 -24.77
N LYS A 128 6.25 -5.30 -24.02
CA LYS A 128 6.79 -6.26 -23.05
C LYS A 128 6.14 -6.17 -21.66
N HIS A 129 5.23 -5.20 -21.47
CA HIS A 129 4.63 -4.88 -20.17
C HIS A 129 3.64 -5.95 -19.70
N ALA A 130 2.93 -6.60 -20.62
CA ALA A 130 1.93 -7.61 -20.30
C ALA A 130 2.53 -8.96 -19.86
N GLU A 131 3.79 -9.25 -20.23
CA GLU A 131 4.42 -10.56 -19.99
C GLU A 131 5.05 -10.72 -18.60
N LEU A 132 5.23 -9.62 -17.84
CA LEU A 132 6.00 -9.60 -16.59
C LEU A 132 5.26 -8.98 -15.39
N GLU A 133 3.94 -8.87 -15.44
CA GLU A 133 3.16 -8.27 -14.36
C GLU A 133 3.14 -9.18 -13.12
N ILE A 134 4.07 -8.93 -12.21
CA ILE A 134 3.93 -9.36 -10.83
C ILE A 134 3.03 -8.33 -10.15
N LEU A 135 1.88 -8.79 -9.67
CA LEU A 135 0.99 -7.99 -8.85
C LEU A 135 1.30 -8.24 -7.38
N TYR A 136 1.10 -7.23 -6.56
CA TYR A 136 1.23 -7.30 -5.13
C TYR A 136 -0.10 -6.92 -4.52
N PHE A 137 -0.65 -7.80 -3.71
CA PHE A 137 -1.89 -7.58 -3.00
C PHE A 137 -1.61 -7.31 -1.53
N GLU A 138 -2.26 -6.29 -0.99
CA GLU A 138 -2.26 -6.00 0.43
C GLU A 138 -3.63 -6.26 1.02
N ILE A 139 -3.62 -6.97 2.15
CA ILE A 139 -4.82 -7.27 2.91
C ILE A 139 -4.54 -7.04 4.39
N ASN A 140 -5.44 -6.29 5.02
CA ASN A 140 -5.43 -6.01 6.45
C ASN A 140 -6.39 -6.95 7.14
N ILE A 141 -5.87 -7.70 8.10
CA ILE A 141 -6.60 -8.72 8.83
C ILE A 141 -6.49 -8.41 10.31
N THR A 142 -7.58 -8.62 11.01
CA THR A 142 -7.57 -8.64 12.45
C THR A 142 -7.91 -10.02 12.98
N VAL A 143 -7.18 -10.42 14.01
CA VAL A 143 -7.33 -11.74 14.60
C VAL A 143 -7.32 -11.63 16.12
N PRO A 144 -8.31 -12.21 16.81
CA PRO A 144 -8.28 -12.32 18.26
C PRO A 144 -7.16 -13.23 18.72
N VAL A 145 -6.62 -12.93 19.90
CA VAL A 145 -5.59 -13.75 20.55
C VAL A 145 -6.25 -14.59 21.63
N ILE A 146 -6.03 -15.90 21.60
CA ILE A 146 -6.59 -16.84 22.57
C ILE A 146 -5.93 -16.56 23.93
N MET A 147 -6.75 -16.19 24.91
CA MET A 147 -6.32 -15.92 26.28
C MET A 147 -7.21 -16.63 27.28
N TYR A 148 -6.62 -17.06 28.40
CA TYR A 148 -7.35 -17.71 29.50
C TYR A 148 -8.32 -16.77 30.24
N ASN A 149 -8.17 -15.44 30.12
CA ASN A 149 -8.86 -14.48 31.01
C ASN A 149 -9.69 -13.38 30.28
N SER A 150 -10.32 -13.75 29.16
CA SER A 150 -11.54 -13.10 28.61
C SER A 150 -11.52 -11.56 28.53
N THR A 151 -10.52 -10.99 27.87
CA THR A 151 -10.76 -9.73 27.15
C THR A 151 -10.52 -9.99 25.67
N ASN A 152 -11.47 -9.58 24.81
CA ASN A 152 -11.39 -9.65 23.34
C ASN A 152 -10.23 -8.77 22.86
N ARG A 153 -9.01 -9.24 23.07
CA ARG A 153 -7.81 -8.61 22.57
C ARG A 153 -7.47 -9.20 21.22
N TRP A 154 -7.01 -8.32 20.35
CA TRP A 154 -6.82 -8.62 18.95
C TRP A 154 -5.52 -7.98 18.50
N ILE A 155 -5.02 -8.49 17.39
CA ILE A 155 -3.94 -7.86 16.66
C ILE A 155 -4.42 -7.53 15.27
N SER A 156 -3.82 -6.49 14.68
CA SER A 156 -4.02 -6.17 13.28
C SER A 156 -2.72 -6.42 12.52
N VAL A 157 -2.86 -7.17 11.43
CA VAL A 157 -1.76 -7.73 10.66
C VAL A 157 -1.93 -7.33 9.20
N LEU A 158 -0.88 -6.76 8.63
CA LEU A 158 -0.77 -6.46 7.22
C LEU A 158 -0.06 -7.64 6.52
N PHE A 159 -0.76 -8.23 5.56
CA PHE A 159 -0.21 -9.23 4.66
C PHE A 159 0.08 -8.58 3.31
N ARG A 160 1.25 -8.88 2.76
CA ARG A 160 1.61 -8.55 1.38
C ARG A 160 1.89 -9.82 0.60
N ILE A 161 1.13 -10.03 -0.47
CA ILE A 161 1.11 -11.26 -1.26
C ILE A 161 1.51 -10.91 -2.68
N LYS A 162 2.50 -11.62 -3.23
CA LYS A 162 2.89 -11.52 -4.64
C LYS A 162 2.09 -12.53 -5.45
N HIS A 163 1.57 -12.08 -6.59
CA HIS A 163 0.88 -12.90 -7.59
C HIS A 163 1.67 -12.86 -8.89
N TYR A 164 2.16 -14.02 -9.31
CA TYR A 164 2.83 -14.23 -10.59
C TYR A 164 1.77 -14.53 -11.65
N THR A 165 1.29 -13.50 -12.34
CA THR A 165 0.16 -13.60 -13.29
C THR A 165 0.32 -14.70 -14.33
N HIS A 166 1.53 -14.93 -14.85
CA HIS A 166 1.79 -15.98 -15.83
C HIS A 166 1.77 -17.41 -15.25
N ALA A 167 2.21 -17.56 -13.99
CA ALA A 167 2.25 -18.87 -13.32
C ALA A 167 0.95 -19.17 -12.57
N GLY A 168 0.11 -18.15 -12.31
CA GLY A 168 -1.05 -18.26 -11.42
C GLY A 168 -0.68 -18.52 -9.96
N GLU A 169 0.59 -18.26 -9.59
CA GLU A 169 1.12 -18.57 -8.27
C GLU A 169 1.01 -17.39 -7.32
N TYR A 170 0.62 -17.68 -6.08
CA TYR A 170 0.51 -16.72 -5.00
C TYR A 170 1.48 -17.09 -3.89
N ALA A 171 2.20 -16.10 -3.38
CA ALA A 171 3.13 -16.32 -2.28
C ALA A 171 3.21 -15.08 -1.40
N LEU A 172 3.58 -15.27 -0.12
CA LEU A 172 3.90 -14.15 0.74
C LEU A 172 5.17 -13.46 0.23
N VAL A 173 5.19 -12.14 0.30
CA VAL A 173 6.38 -11.34 -0.03
C VAL A 173 7.41 -11.45 1.09
N ASP A 174 6.96 -11.36 2.33
CA ASP A 174 7.77 -11.42 3.54
C ASP A 174 6.90 -11.85 4.74
N GLU A 175 7.48 -11.89 5.94
CA GLU A 175 6.74 -12.09 7.18
C GLU A 175 5.63 -11.04 7.36
N PRO A 176 4.40 -11.47 7.71
CA PRO A 176 3.30 -10.53 7.94
C PRO A 176 3.59 -9.56 9.09
N TYR A 177 3.25 -8.28 8.86
CA TYR A 177 3.59 -7.19 9.76
C TYR A 177 2.45 -6.89 10.73
N VAL A 178 2.70 -7.03 12.03
CA VAL A 178 1.76 -6.68 13.09
C VAL A 178 1.84 -5.18 13.35
N TYR A 179 0.94 -4.40 12.75
CA TYR A 179 0.97 -2.94 12.88
C TYR A 179 0.25 -2.44 14.13
N HIS A 180 -0.65 -3.22 14.70
CA HIS A 180 -1.37 -2.90 15.93
C HIS A 180 -1.56 -4.15 16.78
N ASP A 181 -1.42 -4.00 18.10
CA ASP A 181 -1.66 -5.04 19.09
C ASP A 181 -2.10 -4.42 20.42
N ASP A 182 -3.06 -5.06 21.09
CA ASP A 182 -3.56 -4.61 22.40
C ASP A 182 -2.61 -4.93 23.57
N PHE A 183 -1.47 -5.56 23.28
CA PHE A 183 -0.57 -6.12 24.29
C PHE A 183 0.63 -5.23 24.58
N GLY A 184 0.82 -4.15 23.79
CA GLY A 184 2.01 -3.30 23.88
C GLY A 184 3.28 -4.05 23.52
N CYS A 185 3.19 -5.04 22.64
CA CYS A 185 4.28 -5.93 22.32
C CYS A 185 5.29 -5.27 21.37
N ALA A 186 6.58 -5.47 21.67
CA ALA A 186 7.66 -4.88 20.89
C ALA A 186 7.85 -5.57 19.52
N THR A 187 7.44 -6.83 19.38
CA THR A 187 7.59 -7.55 18.12
C THR A 187 6.56 -7.08 17.10
N LYS A 188 7.01 -6.90 15.86
CA LYS A 188 6.14 -6.57 14.72
C LYS A 188 6.04 -7.71 13.72
N GLN A 189 6.66 -8.85 14.02
CA GLN A 189 6.60 -10.07 13.22
C GLN A 189 5.50 -10.98 13.77
N LEU A 190 4.60 -11.43 12.90
CA LEU A 190 3.50 -12.32 13.28
C LEU A 190 3.99 -13.63 13.92
N GLN A 191 4.99 -14.29 13.33
CA GLN A 191 5.50 -15.58 13.81
C GLN A 191 6.14 -15.49 15.20
N ALA A 192 6.80 -14.36 15.48
CA ALA A 192 7.43 -14.13 16.78
C ALA A 192 6.43 -13.67 17.86
N PHE A 193 5.21 -13.26 17.47
CA PHE A 193 4.22 -12.66 18.37
C PHE A 193 3.89 -13.55 19.57
N CYS A 194 3.41 -14.77 19.34
CA CYS A 194 3.02 -15.69 20.41
C CYS A 194 4.16 -16.01 21.39
N SER A 195 5.42 -16.01 20.90
CA SER A 195 6.59 -16.36 21.72
C SER A 195 7.16 -15.19 22.51
N ARG A 196 7.01 -13.96 22.01
CA ARG A 196 7.65 -12.75 22.58
C ARG A 196 6.68 -11.83 23.31
N CYS A 197 5.38 -11.97 23.07
CA CYS A 197 4.36 -11.22 23.77
C CYS A 197 3.90 -11.98 25.01
N LYS A 198 3.83 -11.29 26.15
CA LYS A 198 3.26 -11.88 27.37
C LYS A 198 1.75 -11.94 27.21
N LEU A 199 1.26 -13.11 26.82
CA LEU A 199 -0.17 -13.43 26.76
C LEU A 199 -0.66 -13.89 28.15
N MET A 200 -0.51 -13.02 29.16
CA MET A 200 -0.98 -13.24 30.53
C MET A 200 -2.29 -12.49 30.77
#